data_AF-A0A353R8P4-F1
#
_entry.id   AF-A0A353R8P4-F1
#
_cell.length_a   1.000
_cell.length_b   1.000
_cell.length_c   1.000
_cell.angle_alpha   90.00
_cell.angle_beta   90.00
_cell.angle_gamma   90.00
#
_symmetry.space_group_name_H-M   'P 1'
#
loop_
_entity.id
_entity.type
_entity.pdbx_description
1 polymer ?
#
loop_
_entity_poly.entity_id
_entity_poly.type
_entity_poly.pdbx_seq_one_letter_code
_entity_poly.pdbx_strand_id
1 'polypeptide(L)' 'RRNDVDNMRLLIEPTLPPLICFNFNVTKQFGDYLDVSFYAQNMFRSTPLYESKIYPGSYERRNSSVFFFGLQLTAKIK' A
#
# COMPACT_ATOMS: atom_id res chain seq x y z
N ARG A 1 17.21 -32.09 28.40
CA ARG A 1 15.98 -31.28 28.30
C ARG A 1 16.02 -30.53 26.98
N ARG A 2 15.35 -31.03 25.94
CA ARG A 2 15.44 -30.52 24.56
C ARG A 2 14.03 -30.13 24.07
N ASN A 3 13.23 -29.55 24.97
CA ASN A 3 11.78 -29.41 24.80
C ASN A 3 11.25 -27.98 24.99
N ASP A 4 12.10 -26.96 25.18
CA ASP A 4 11.67 -25.55 25.06
C ASP A 4 11.65 -25.13 23.59
N VAL A 5 10.92 -25.88 22.77
CA VAL A 5 10.52 -25.35 21.47
C VAL A 5 9.41 -24.35 21.77
N ASP A 6 9.81 -23.10 21.87
CA ASP A 6 9.01 -21.89 22.13
C ASP A 6 7.53 -22.08 21.74
N ASN A 7 6.62 -22.09 22.72
CA ASN A 7 5.17 -22.33 22.56
C ASN A 7 4.54 -21.44 21.47
N MET A 8 5.22 -20.36 21.12
CA MET A 8 4.93 -19.41 20.06
C MET A 8 4.91 -20.02 18.65
N ARG A 9 5.65 -21.11 18.40
CA ARG A 9 5.64 -21.82 17.09
C ARG A 9 4.30 -22.47 16.74
N LEU A 10 3.44 -22.72 17.73
CA LEU A 10 2.11 -23.31 17.54
C LEU A 10 1.02 -22.25 17.32
N LEU A 11 1.35 -20.97 17.46
CA LEU A 11 0.43 -19.87 17.22
C LEU A 11 0.42 -19.54 15.73
N ILE A 12 -0.71 -19.76 15.07
CA ILE A 12 -0.94 -19.29 13.70
C ILE A 12 -1.33 -17.81 13.80
N GLU A 13 -0.67 -16.96 13.01
CA GLU A 13 -1.02 -15.55 12.97
C GLU A 13 -2.45 -15.45 12.43
N PRO A 14 -3.38 -14.83 13.17
CA PRO A 14 -4.71 -14.65 12.64
C PRO A 14 -4.65 -13.79 11.39
N THR A 15 -5.65 -14.00 10.52
CA THR A 15 -5.78 -13.25 9.28
C THR A 15 -5.64 -11.75 9.54
N LEU A 16 -4.74 -11.12 8.77
CA LEU A 16 -4.51 -9.68 8.87
C LEU A 16 -5.81 -8.92 8.63
N PRO A 17 -6.05 -7.80 9.35
CA PRO A 17 -7.23 -6.99 9.13
C PRO A 17 -7.25 -6.48 7.67
N PRO A 18 -8.45 -6.35 7.06
CA PRO A 18 -8.57 -5.86 5.70
C PRO A 18 -7.97 -4.45 5.59
N LEU A 19 -7.27 -4.19 4.49
CA LEU A 19 -6.79 -2.86 4.15
C LEU A 19 -7.67 -2.25 3.09
N ILE A 20 -7.87 -0.93 3.20
CA ILE A 20 -8.52 -0.14 2.18
C ILE A 20 -7.48 0.79 1.58
N CYS A 21 -7.26 0.62 0.27
CA CYS A 21 -6.38 1.46 -0.54
C CYS A 21 -7.21 2.08 -1.66
N PHE A 22 -7.18 3.41 -1.73
CA PHE A 22 -7.84 4.14 -2.81
C PHE A 22 -6.78 4.64 -3.79
N ASN A 23 -6.95 4.25 -5.04
CA ASN A 23 -6.10 4.62 -6.15
C ASN A 23 -6.91 5.52 -7.08
N PHE A 24 -6.33 6.64 -7.48
CA PHE A 24 -6.98 7.66 -8.28
C PHE A 24 -6.17 7.89 -9.55
N ASN A 25 -6.82 7.82 -10.70
CA ASN A 25 -6.22 8.15 -11.98
C ASN A 25 -7.21 8.98 -12.79
N VAL A 26 -6.80 10.18 -13.20
CA VAL A 26 -7.60 11.06 -14.05
C VAL A 26 -6.75 11.52 -15.21
N THR A 27 -7.22 11.22 -16.42
CA THR A 27 -6.62 11.69 -17.67
C THR A 27 -7.57 12.67 -18.33
N LYS A 28 -7.03 13.81 -18.74
CA LYS A 28 -7.73 14.78 -19.58
C LYS A 28 -6.98 14.93 -20.90
N GLN A 29 -7.73 14.74 -21.99
CA GLN A 29 -7.24 14.95 -23.34
C GLN A 29 -7.62 16.35 -23.80
N PHE A 30 -6.66 17.08 -24.35
CA PHE A 30 -6.83 18.43 -24.90
C PHE A 30 -6.64 18.35 -26.42
N GLY A 31 -7.75 18.06 -27.12
CA GLY A 31 -7.76 17.82 -28.56
C GLY A 31 -6.80 16.70 -28.97
N ASP A 32 -6.23 16.84 -30.15
CA ASP A 32 -5.32 15.84 -30.72
C ASP A 32 -3.84 16.08 -30.39
N TYR A 33 -3.54 17.04 -29.49
CA TYR A 33 -2.19 17.58 -29.31
C TYR A 33 -1.59 17.30 -27.94
N LEU A 34 -2.41 17.14 -26.89
CA LEU A 34 -1.91 17.06 -25.52
C LEU A 34 -2.80 16.19 -24.64
N ASP A 35 -2.19 15.22 -23.96
CA ASP A 35 -2.83 14.45 -22.90
C ASP A 35 -2.13 14.75 -21.56
N VAL A 36 -2.92 15.02 -20.54
CA VAL A 36 -2.44 15.22 -19.16
C VAL A 36 -3.09 14.16 -18.27
N SER A 37 -2.28 13.34 -17.62
CA SER A 37 -2.73 12.30 -16.70
C SER A 37 -2.18 12.55 -15.32
N PHE A 38 -3.03 12.50 -14.30
CA PHE A 38 -2.64 12.55 -12.91
C PHE A 38 -2.97 11.23 -12.24
N TYR A 39 -2.00 10.67 -11.52
CA TYR A 39 -2.17 9.44 -10.76
C TYR A 39 -1.79 9.67 -9.30
N ALA A 40 -2.57 9.09 -8.39
CA ALA A 40 -2.33 9.08 -6.96
C ALA A 40 -2.69 7.71 -6.36
N GLN A 41 -1.69 6.99 -5.87
CA GLN A 41 -1.84 5.74 -5.16
C GLN A 41 -1.91 5.98 -3.66
N ASN A 42 -2.75 5.20 -2.98
CA ASN A 42 -3.04 5.38 -1.57
C ASN A 42 -3.44 6.84 -1.25
N MET A 43 -4.46 7.36 -1.95
CA MET A 43 -4.88 8.77 -1.93
C MET A 43 -5.14 9.33 -0.52
N PHE A 44 -5.50 8.48 0.44
CA PHE A 44 -5.73 8.87 1.85
C PHE A 44 -4.56 8.54 2.80
N ARG A 45 -3.42 8.09 2.27
CA ARG A 45 -2.24 7.67 3.06
C ARG A 45 -2.58 6.65 4.15
N SER A 46 -3.44 5.69 3.82
CA SER A 46 -3.82 4.58 4.68
C SER A 46 -2.60 3.70 4.96
N THR A 47 -1.97 3.90 6.12
CA THR A 47 -0.74 3.22 6.55
C THR A 47 -0.83 2.74 8.00
N PRO A 48 -1.78 1.84 8.31
CA PRO A 48 -2.02 1.41 9.68
C PRO A 48 -0.82 0.69 10.27
N LEU A 49 -0.59 0.91 11.57
CA LEU A 49 0.36 0.14 12.36
C LEU A 49 -0.33 -1.14 12.82
N TYR A 50 0.26 -2.29 12.51
CA TYR A 50 -0.22 -3.60 12.93
C TYR A 50 0.77 -4.19 13.93
N GLU A 51 0.26 -4.64 15.07
CA GLU A 51 1.03 -5.38 16.06
C GLU A 51 0.89 -6.89 15.79
N SER A 52 2.02 -7.61 15.76
CA SER A 52 1.98 -9.06 15.59
C SER A 52 1.38 -9.72 16.83
N LYS A 53 0.40 -10.60 16.61
CA LYS A 53 -0.20 -11.37 17.71
C LYS A 53 0.65 -12.57 18.15
N ILE A 54 1.57 -13.01 17.28
CA ILE A 54 2.54 -14.06 17.61
C ILE A 54 3.71 -13.43 18.37
N TYR A 55 4.22 -12.29 17.92
CA TYR A 55 5.37 -11.59 18.51
C TYR A 55 4.91 -10.26 19.16
N PRO A 56 4.31 -10.27 20.37
CA PRO A 56 3.91 -9.06 21.06
C PRO A 56 5.04 -8.03 21.16
N GLY A 57 4.75 -6.76 20.89
CA GLY A 57 5.74 -5.69 20.82
C GLY A 57 6.49 -5.60 19.48
N SER A 58 6.24 -6.51 18.53
CA SER A 58 6.65 -6.33 17.13
C SER A 58 5.59 -5.57 16.35
N TYR A 59 6.01 -4.48 15.70
CA TYR A 59 5.13 -3.61 14.94
C TYR A 59 5.53 -3.54 13.48
N GLU A 60 4.57 -3.67 12.59
CA GLU A 60 4.74 -3.51 11.16
C GLU A 60 3.83 -2.38 10.65
N ARG A 61 4.41 -1.42 9.91
CA ARG A 61 3.61 -0.45 9.16
C ARG A 61 3.20 -1.03 7.82
N ARG A 62 1.90 -1.20 7.63
CA ARG A 62 1.34 -1.67 6.37
C ARG A 62 1.18 -0.50 5.39
N ASN A 63 1.29 -0.79 4.09
CA ASN A 63 1.20 0.20 2.99
C ASN A 63 2.20 1.36 3.02
N SER A 64 3.31 1.23 3.76
CA SER A 64 4.28 2.31 3.97
C SER A 64 4.93 2.82 2.67
N SER A 65 5.12 1.96 1.68
CA SER A 65 5.75 2.26 0.39
C SER A 65 4.77 2.55 -0.76
N VAL A 66 3.46 2.58 -0.49
CA VAL A 66 2.42 2.60 -1.54
C VAL A 66 1.89 4.02 -1.81
N PHE A 67 2.27 5.00 -0.98
CA PHE A 67 1.88 6.40 -1.16
C PHE A 67 2.76 7.07 -2.21
N PHE A 68 2.20 7.31 -3.40
CA PHE A 68 2.85 8.10 -4.43
C PHE A 68 1.82 8.84 -5.28
N PHE A 69 2.22 9.98 -5.82
CA PHE A 69 1.45 10.72 -6.81
C PHE A 69 2.38 11.22 -7.90
N GLY A 70 1.83 11.44 -9.09
CA GLY A 70 2.59 11.99 -10.18
C GLY A 70 1.70 12.45 -11.33
N LEU A 71 2.35 13.16 -12.24
CA LEU A 71 1.74 13.73 -13.41
C LEU A 71 2.51 13.24 -14.64
N GLN A 72 1.76 12.78 -15.63
CA GLN A 72 2.29 12.43 -16.94
C GLN A 72 1.71 13.40 -17.96
N LEU A 73 2.60 14.01 -18.74
CA LEU A 73 2.25 14.85 -19.86
C LEU A 73 2.69 14.14 -21.15
N THR A 74 1.81 14.10 -22.14
CA THR A 74 2.09 13.47 -23.42
C THR A 74 1.70 14.44 -24.53
N ALA A 75 2.70 14.94 -25.25
CA ALA A 75 2.51 15.76 -26.44
C ALA A 75 2.37 14.86 -27.67
N LYS A 76 1.31 15.06 -28.43
CA LYS A 76 1.05 14.38 -29.70
C LYS A 76 1.47 15.32 -30.83
N ILE A 77 2.66 15.07 -31.38
CA ILE A 77 3.19 15.83 -32.51
C ILE A 77 2.78 15.10 -33.80
N LYS A 78 2.24 15.83 -34.77
CA LYS A 78 1.99 15.34 -36.14
C LYS A 78 3.21 15.57 -37.02
#